data_AF-A0A8H5A1T1-F1
#
_entry.id   AF-A0A8H5A1T1-F1
#
_cell.length_a   1.000
_cell.length_b   1.000
_cell.length_c   1.000
_cell.angle_alpha   90.00
_cell.angle_beta   90.00
_cell.angle_gamma   90.00
#
_symmetry.space_group_name_H-M   'P 1'
#
loop_
_entity.id
_entity.type
_entity.pdbx_description
1 polymer ?
#
loop_
_entity_poly.entity_id
_entity_poly.type
_entity_poly.pdbx_seq_one_letter_code
_entity_poly.pdbx_strand_id
1 'polypeptide(L)'
;MPNMALNGPGVYHRTREHEQEDASNITKNILAQSWKSWPNEAAFDRLEEHRGPLRLTVRGTFPSWAAGSLYRTGPGQSRVEDTARGTHFTTHWLDGFAQTHRFDIIPSEDDETQVWYSSKRQAD
;
A
#
# COMPACT_ATOMS: atom_id res chain seq x y z
N MET A 1 -14.72 -31.66 0.63
CA MET A 1 -14.70 -30.41 1.41
C MET A 1 -14.74 -29.24 0.43
N PRO A 2 -15.54 -28.19 0.64
CA PRO A 2 -15.63 -27.07 -0.29
C PRO A 2 -14.27 -26.36 -0.34
N ASN A 3 -13.83 -26.02 -1.55
CA ASN A 3 -12.62 -25.23 -1.79
C ASN A 3 -12.85 -23.81 -1.25
N MET A 4 -12.27 -23.48 -0.09
CA MET A 4 -12.51 -22.21 0.59
C MET A 4 -11.52 -21.15 0.10
N ALA A 5 -11.99 -20.24 -0.75
CA ALA A 5 -11.18 -19.09 -1.17
C ALA A 5 -11.05 -18.12 0.01
N LEU A 6 -9.84 -17.99 0.56
CA LEU A 6 -9.48 -17.06 1.65
C LEU A 6 -9.82 -15.59 1.37
N ASN A 7 -10.12 -15.24 0.12
CA ASN A 7 -10.39 -13.87 -0.34
C ASN A 7 -11.88 -13.61 -0.65
N GLY A 8 -12.79 -14.44 -0.16
CA GLY A 8 -14.24 -14.21 -0.29
C GLY A 8 -14.72 -13.03 0.58
N PRO A 9 -15.92 -12.49 0.32
CA PRO A 9 -16.53 -11.51 1.21
C PRO A 9 -16.95 -12.16 2.54
N GLY A 10 -16.55 -11.56 3.66
CA GLY A 10 -16.95 -11.98 5.00
C GLY A 10 -15.84 -11.85 6.04
N VAL A 11 -16.20 -12.05 7.32
CA VAL A 11 -15.23 -12.22 8.41
C VAL A 11 -15.02 -13.71 8.59
N TYR A 12 -13.79 -14.18 8.35
CA TYR A 12 -13.44 -15.59 8.53
C TYR A 12 -12.58 -15.74 9.79
N HIS A 13 -13.03 -16.58 10.71
CA HIS A 13 -12.27 -16.90 11.91
C HIS A 13 -11.53 -18.23 11.70
N ARG A 14 -10.20 -18.18 11.62
CA ARG A 14 -9.35 -19.38 11.56
C ARG A 14 -8.99 -19.82 12.97
N THR A 15 -9.23 -21.09 13.25
CA THR A 15 -8.90 -21.79 14.49
C THR A 15 -7.86 -22.89 14.25
N ARG A 16 -7.42 -23.56 15.33
CA ARG A 16 -6.44 -24.65 15.27
C ARG A 16 -6.86 -25.80 14.34
N GLU A 17 -8.16 -26.07 14.20
CA GLU A 17 -8.69 -27.12 13.34
C GLU A 17 -8.32 -26.92 11.86
N HIS A 18 -7.93 -25.70 11.46
CA HIS A 18 -7.55 -25.38 10.09
C HIS A 18 -6.04 -25.51 9.81
N GLU A 19 -5.23 -25.86 10.81
CA GLU A 19 -3.76 -25.91 10.72
C GLU A 19 -3.27 -26.80 9.56
N GLN A 20 -3.89 -27.97 9.39
CA GLN A 20 -3.50 -28.90 8.33
C GLN A 20 -3.81 -28.35 6.93
N GLU A 21 -4.93 -27.63 6.79
CA GLU A 21 -5.28 -26.96 5.55
C GLU A 21 -4.30 -25.81 5.24
N ASP A 22 -3.95 -25.01 6.26
CA ASP A 22 -2.99 -23.92 6.14
C ASP A 22 -1.60 -24.43 5.71
N ALA A 23 -1.11 -25.50 6.34
CA ALA A 23 0.17 -26.11 5.96
C ALA A 23 0.16 -26.63 4.51
N SER A 24 -0.96 -27.25 4.09
CA SER A 24 -1.15 -27.70 2.71
C SER A 24 -1.14 -26.52 1.74
N ASN A 25 -1.85 -25.44 2.07
CA ASN A 25 -1.94 -24.24 1.25
C ASN A 25 -0.59 -23.50 1.15
N ILE A 26 0.17 -23.42 2.25
CA ILE A 26 1.54 -22.88 2.22
C ILE A 26 2.40 -23.68 1.25
N THR A 27 2.38 -25.01 1.35
CA THR A 27 3.17 -25.87 0.45
C THR A 27 2.77 -25.67 -1.01
N LYS A 28 1.47 -25.62 -1.32
CA LYS A 28 0.97 -25.35 -2.67
C LYS A 28 1.41 -23.99 -3.19
N ASN A 29 1.27 -22.94 -2.38
CA ASN A 29 1.70 -21.59 -2.75
C ASN A 29 3.20 -21.51 -3.00
N ILE A 30 3.98 -22.26 -2.22
CA ILE A 30 5.44 -22.32 -2.39
C ILE A 30 5.78 -22.98 -3.74
N LEU A 31 5.19 -24.14 -4.01
CA LEU A 31 5.40 -24.86 -5.28
C LEU A 31 4.94 -24.05 -6.49
N ALA A 32 3.85 -23.30 -6.34
CA ALA A 32 3.31 -22.41 -7.37
C ALA A 32 4.08 -21.08 -7.48
N GLN A 33 5.08 -20.83 -6.64
CA GLN A 33 5.83 -19.57 -6.56
C GLN A 33 4.91 -18.34 -6.46
N SER A 34 3.79 -18.45 -5.73
CA SER A 34 2.76 -17.41 -5.70
C SER A 34 3.27 -16.05 -5.18
N TRP A 35 4.40 -16.04 -4.45
CA TRP A 35 5.07 -14.82 -4.01
C TRP A 35 5.58 -13.94 -5.18
N LYS A 36 5.83 -14.51 -6.36
CA LYS A 36 6.25 -13.76 -7.56
C LYS A 36 5.13 -12.93 -8.19
N SER A 37 3.88 -13.21 -7.83
CA SER A 37 2.71 -12.47 -8.30
C SER A 37 1.94 -11.91 -7.11
N TRP A 38 2.68 -11.52 -6.07
CA TRP A 38 2.07 -10.99 -4.88
C TRP A 38 1.40 -9.65 -5.21
N PRO A 39 0.06 -9.52 -5.06
CA PRO A 39 -0.67 -8.34 -5.52
C PRO A 39 -0.27 -7.05 -4.82
N ASN A 40 0.47 -7.15 -3.71
CA ASN A 40 0.94 -6.00 -2.94
C ASN A 40 2.35 -5.54 -3.32
N GLU A 41 3.04 -6.15 -4.29
CA GLU A 41 4.41 -5.75 -4.71
C GLU A 41 4.50 -4.24 -5.00
N ALA A 42 3.49 -3.67 -5.65
CA ALA A 42 3.40 -2.25 -5.97
C ALA A 42 3.35 -1.33 -4.73
N ALA A 43 3.02 -1.86 -3.54
CA ALA A 43 3.07 -1.12 -2.29
C ALA A 43 4.48 -1.04 -1.68
N PHE A 44 5.47 -1.77 -2.22
CA PHE A 44 6.83 -1.87 -1.66
C PHE A 44 7.92 -1.32 -2.57
N ASP A 45 7.67 -1.20 -3.88
CA ASP A 45 8.66 -0.68 -4.81
C ASP A 45 7.99 0.20 -5.88
N ARG A 46 8.77 1.13 -6.46
CA ARG A 46 8.35 2.01 -7.57
C ARG A 46 7.17 2.95 -7.27
N LEU A 47 7.01 3.40 -6.02
CA LEU A 47 6.09 4.51 -5.75
C LEU A 47 6.67 5.80 -6.37
N GLU A 48 5.95 6.36 -7.34
CA GLU A 48 6.30 7.65 -7.93
C GLU A 48 6.14 8.76 -6.88
N GLU A 49 7.10 9.68 -6.88
CA GLU A 49 6.99 10.90 -6.08
C GLU A 49 6.16 11.94 -6.85
N HIS A 50 5.09 12.43 -6.23
CA HIS A 50 4.24 13.48 -6.80
C HIS A 50 4.45 14.78 -6.02
N ARG A 51 5.34 15.63 -6.51
CA ARG A 51 5.75 16.87 -5.81
C ARG A 51 4.72 17.99 -5.79
N GLY A 52 3.72 17.96 -6.67
CA GLY A 52 2.61 18.93 -6.71
C GLY A 52 1.34 18.33 -6.10
N PRO A 53 0.32 19.15 -5.81
CA PRO A 53 -0.99 18.61 -5.48
C PRO A 53 -1.65 18.07 -6.77
N LEU A 54 -1.83 16.75 -6.84
CA LEU A 54 -2.62 16.04 -7.85
C LEU A 54 -4.08 16.02 -7.40
N ARG A 55 -5.00 16.54 -8.23
CA ARG A 55 -6.44 16.47 -7.94
C ARG A 55 -6.92 15.03 -8.12
N LEU A 56 -7.56 14.48 -7.08
CA LEU A 56 -8.16 13.14 -7.10
C LEU A 56 -9.64 13.19 -7.49
N THR A 57 -10.12 12.12 -8.13
CA THR A 57 -11.56 11.92 -8.37
C THR A 57 -12.24 11.43 -7.08
N VAL A 58 -13.24 12.17 -6.62
CA VAL A 58 -14.06 11.79 -5.45
C VAL A 58 -15.22 10.90 -5.91
N ARG A 59 -15.51 9.84 -5.14
CA ARG A 59 -16.71 9.01 -5.30
C ARG A 59 -17.48 9.00 -3.99
N GLY A 60 -18.77 9.32 -4.04
CA GLY A 60 -19.58 9.54 -2.84
C GLY A 60 -19.37 10.94 -2.26
N THR A 61 -19.58 11.09 -0.95
CA THR A 61 -19.53 12.39 -0.27
C THR A 61 -18.68 12.29 0.99
N PHE A 62 -17.73 13.20 1.16
CA PHE A 62 -17.00 13.34 2.41
C PHE A 62 -17.84 14.16 3.41
N PRO A 63 -17.90 13.74 4.68
CA PRO A 63 -18.50 14.57 5.71
C PRO A 63 -17.61 15.79 5.99
N SER A 64 -18.21 16.94 6.30
CA SER A 64 -17.49 18.20 6.53
C SER A 64 -16.46 18.11 7.66
N TRP A 65 -16.71 17.29 8.68
CA TRP A 65 -15.77 17.08 9.79
C TRP A 65 -14.48 16.35 9.38
N ALA A 66 -14.42 15.74 8.19
CA ALA A 66 -13.20 15.11 7.66
C ALA A 66 -12.29 16.09 6.91
N ALA A 67 -12.69 17.37 6.80
CA ALA A 67 -11.87 18.42 6.22
C ALA A 67 -10.52 18.56 6.96
N GLY A 68 -9.44 18.69 6.19
CA GLY A 68 -8.09 18.80 6.72
C GLY A 68 -7.07 18.02 5.91
N SER A 69 -5.91 17.75 6.52
CA SER A 69 -4.80 17.05 5.88
C SER A 69 -4.54 15.71 6.56
N LEU A 70 -4.61 14.62 5.79
CA LEU A 70 -4.18 13.29 6.24
C LEU A 70 -2.74 13.05 5.78
N TYR A 71 -1.85 12.81 6.74
CA TYR A 71 -0.49 12.38 6.49
C TYR A 71 -0.33 10.89 6.78
N ARG A 72 0.33 10.18 5.85
CA ARG A 72 0.76 8.80 6.05
C ARG A 72 2.21 8.65 5.63
N THR A 73 2.93 7.77 6.32
CA THR A 73 4.32 7.43 6.03
C THR A 73 4.44 5.95 5.71
N GLY A 74 5.39 5.61 4.86
CA GLY A 74 5.74 4.23 4.53
C GLY A 74 7.02 4.15 3.71
N PRO A 75 7.52 2.94 3.43
CA PRO A 75 8.60 2.76 2.49
C PRO A 75 8.12 3.12 1.06
N GLY A 76 8.83 3.99 0.38
CA GLY A 76 8.55 4.37 -1.02
C GLY A 76 9.48 3.72 -2.04
N GLN A 77 10.69 3.34 -1.60
CA GLN A 77 11.70 2.72 -2.45
C GLN A 77 12.52 1.71 -1.65
N SER A 78 12.98 0.67 -2.35
CA SER A 78 13.84 -0.38 -1.79
C SER A 78 15.31 -0.28 -2.22
N ARG A 79 15.63 0.70 -3.08
CA ARG A 79 16.97 0.88 -3.64
C ARG A 79 17.32 2.35 -3.83
N VAL A 80 18.62 2.64 -3.80
CA VAL A 80 19.22 3.90 -4.25
C VAL A 80 20.27 3.57 -5.29
N GLU A 81 20.09 4.09 -6.49
CA GLU A 81 21.00 3.88 -7.62
C GLU A 81 22.16 4.88 -7.55
N ASP A 82 23.20 4.68 -8.37
CA ASP A 82 24.33 5.61 -8.54
C ASP A 82 25.09 6.02 -7.26
N THR A 83 25.13 5.17 -6.23
CA THR A 83 26.00 5.39 -5.07
C THR A 83 27.46 5.11 -5.42
N ALA A 84 28.40 5.57 -4.58
CA ALA A 84 29.83 5.32 -4.73
C ALA A 84 30.22 3.82 -4.79
N ARG A 85 29.33 2.90 -4.38
CA ARG A 85 29.56 1.45 -4.39
C ARG A 85 28.59 0.70 -5.34
N GLY A 86 27.91 1.41 -6.25
CA GLY A 86 26.84 0.87 -7.10
C GLY A 86 25.45 0.99 -6.45
N THR A 87 24.46 0.24 -6.92
CA THR A 87 23.11 0.29 -6.35
C THR A 87 23.08 -0.26 -4.94
N HIS A 88 22.59 0.53 -4.00
CA HIS A 88 22.31 0.08 -2.64
C HIS A 88 20.89 -0.48 -2.55
N PHE A 89 20.72 -1.61 -1.88
CA PHE A 89 19.44 -2.28 -1.69
C PHE A 89 19.12 -2.46 -0.21
N THR A 90 17.87 -2.23 0.15
CA THR A 90 17.29 -2.60 1.44
C THR A 90 16.71 -4.00 1.35
N THR A 91 16.81 -4.80 2.42
CA THR A 91 16.43 -6.23 2.36
C THR A 91 15.18 -6.59 3.16
N HIS A 92 14.69 -5.66 3.98
CA HIS A 92 13.53 -5.85 4.82
C HIS A 92 12.52 -4.70 4.66
N TRP A 93 11.23 -4.98 4.84
CA TRP A 93 10.14 -4.01 4.61
C TRP A 93 10.25 -2.73 5.47
N LEU A 94 10.87 -2.79 6.65
CA LEU A 94 11.06 -1.62 7.53
C LEU A 94 12.34 -0.84 7.22
N ASP A 95 13.15 -1.30 6.27
CA ASP A 95 14.40 -0.66 5.88
C ASP A 95 14.19 0.29 4.70
N GLY A 96 13.05 0.18 4.00
CA GLY A 96 12.76 0.96 2.81
C GLY A 96 12.77 2.47 3.07
N PHE A 97 13.25 3.23 2.08
CA PHE A 97 13.41 4.67 2.20
C PHE A 97 12.06 5.36 2.37
N ALA A 98 11.95 6.19 3.39
CA ALA A 98 10.68 6.79 3.79
C ALA A 98 10.12 7.73 2.71
N GLN A 99 8.83 7.58 2.46
CA GLN A 99 8.00 8.47 1.67
C GLN A 99 6.82 8.95 2.51
N THR A 100 6.60 10.26 2.50
CA THR A 100 5.44 10.88 3.13
C THR A 100 4.38 11.14 2.08
N HIS A 101 3.15 10.76 2.38
CA HIS A 101 1.98 10.97 1.55
C HIS A 101 1.05 11.96 2.26
N ARG A 102 0.50 12.90 1.52
CA ARG A 102 -0.42 13.91 2.01
C ARG A 102 -1.69 13.91 1.16
N PHE A 103 -2.84 13.85 1.82
CA PHE A 103 -4.15 14.04 1.22
C PHE A 103 -4.79 15.26 1.85
N ASP A 104 -5.04 16.31 1.07
CA ASP A 104 -5.78 17.49 1.51
C ASP A 104 -7.23 17.36 1.10
N ILE A 105 -8.12 17.30 2.09
CA ILE A 105 -9.58 17.26 1.92
C ILE A 105 -10.08 18.68 2.16
N ILE A 106 -10.43 19.37 1.08
CA ILE A 106 -10.88 20.76 1.10
C ILE A 106 -12.40 20.76 0.94
N PRO A 107 -13.16 21.16 1.97
CA PRO A 107 -14.60 21.30 1.85
C PRO A 107 -14.90 22.46 0.90
N SER A 108 -16.00 22.34 0.16
CA SER A 108 -16.55 23.46 -0.58
C SER A 108 -17.94 23.75 -0.03
N GLU A 109 -18.25 25.03 0.17
CA GLU A 109 -19.54 25.47 0.72
C GLU A 109 -20.67 25.33 -0.33
N ASP A 110 -20.33 25.49 -1.60
CA ASP A 110 -21.29 25.50 -2.73
C ASP A 110 -21.00 24.41 -3.79
N ASP A 111 -19.98 23.57 -3.59
CA ASP A 111 -19.43 22.68 -4.63
C ASP A 111 -19.04 21.30 -4.06
N GLU A 112 -18.59 20.39 -4.92
CA GLU A 112 -18.08 19.08 -4.48
C GLU A 112 -16.75 19.22 -3.70
N THR A 113 -16.60 18.42 -2.62
CA THR A 113 -15.34 18.34 -1.85
C THR A 113 -14.18 18.03 -2.79
N GLN A 114 -13.09 18.80 -2.67
CA GLN A 114 -11.90 18.58 -3.45
C GLN A 114 -10.87 17.81 -2.62
N VAL A 115 -10.28 16.77 -3.23
CA VAL A 115 -9.18 16.03 -2.61
C VAL A 115 -7.93 16.19 -3.46
N TRP A 116 -6.84 16.63 -2.83
CA TRP A 116 -5.54 16.79 -3.46
C TRP A 116 -4.52 15.85 -2.84
N TYR A 117 -3.64 15.29 -3.65
CA TYR A 117 -2.61 14.35 -3.23
C TYR A 117 -1.21 14.89 -3.53
N SER A 118 -0.28 14.73 -2.61
CA SER A 118 1.15 14.91 -2.88
C SER A 118 1.97 13.89 -2.10
N SER A 119 3.19 13.63 -2.58
CA SER A 119 4.15 12.82 -1.86
C SER A 119 5.56 13.39 -1.94
N LYS A 120 6.36 13.08 -0.91
CA LYS A 120 7.77 13.47 -0.81
C LYS A 120 8.63 12.33 -0.31
N ARG A 121 9.74 12.07 -0.98
CA ARG A 121 10.79 11.14 -0.54
C ARG A 121 11.70 11.83 0.47
N GLN A 122 12.20 11.10 1.45
CA GLN A 122 13.19 11.63 2.41
C GLN A 122 14.62 11.58 1.88
N ALA A 123 14.89 10.70 0.92
CA ALA A 123 16.17 10.57 0.24
C ALA A 123 15.93 10.61 -1.27
N ASP A 124 16.71 11.46 -1.95
CA ASP A 124 16.83 11.54 -3.41
C ASP A 124 18.27 11.18 -3.81
#